data_AF-A0A5N6WU29-F1
#
_entry.id   AF-A0A5N6WU29-F1
#
_cell.length_a   1.000
_cell.length_b   1.000
_cell.length_c   1.000
_cell.angle_alpha   90.00
_cell.angle_beta   90.00
_cell.angle_gamma   90.00
#
_symmetry.space_group_name_H-M   'P 1'
#
loop_
_entity.id
_entity.type
_entity.pdbx_description
1 polymer ?
#
loop_
_entity_poly.entity_id
_entity_poly.type
_entity_poly.pdbx_seq_one_letter_code
_entity_poly.pdbx_strand_id
1 'polypeptide(L)'
;MWFRALWILGKICDDLSCHPRPETVEGQELRAMVWKHVPTVEQVSREDCMERGQATIPLPGIDIPYHSTMLRGEIEPYREYLSERIKVGDVKPCELVGRWIPNVVGQPFSVDKSYVQLVHGITGSPRLHSLLQQMA
;
A
#
# COMPACT_ATOMS: atom_id res chain seq x y z
N MET A 1 -13.19 -9.46 -2.67
CA MET A 1 -12.25 -9.66 -3.80
C MET A 1 -10.80 -9.76 -3.34
N TRP A 2 -10.28 -8.83 -2.52
CA TRP A 2 -8.88 -8.84 -2.07
C TRP A 2 -8.53 -9.95 -1.05
N PHE A 3 -9.48 -10.38 -0.21
CA PHE A 3 -9.30 -11.53 0.70
C PHE A 3 -8.86 -12.81 -0.02
N ARG A 4 -9.34 -13.04 -1.24
CA ARG A 4 -8.93 -14.19 -2.06
C ARG A 4 -7.45 -14.14 -2.41
N ALA A 5 -6.95 -12.95 -2.77
CA ALA A 5 -5.53 -12.75 -3.08
C ALA A 5 -4.65 -12.95 -1.84
N LEU A 6 -5.08 -12.45 -0.68
CA LEU A 6 -4.34 -12.65 0.58
C LEU A 6 -4.35 -14.12 1.03
N TRP A 7 -5.47 -14.81 0.85
CA TRP A 7 -5.56 -16.24 1.16
C TRP A 7 -4.63 -17.07 0.26
N ILE A 8 -4.62 -16.80 -1.06
CA ILE A 8 -3.66 -17.43 -1.99
C ILE A 8 -2.22 -17.15 -1.55
N LEU A 9 -1.89 -15.90 -1.22
CA LEU A 9 -0.56 -15.55 -0.74
C LEU A 9 -0.18 -16.36 0.50
N GLY A 10 -1.09 -16.48 1.47
CA GLY A 10 -0.89 -17.31 2.65
C GLY A 10 -0.59 -18.77 2.29
N LYS A 11 -1.39 -19.38 1.40
CA LYS A 11 -1.17 -20.78 0.98
C LYS A 11 0.11 -20.99 0.18
N ILE A 12 0.53 -20.01 -0.62
CA ILE A 12 1.82 -20.07 -1.32
C ILE A 12 2.98 -19.97 -0.32
N CYS A 13 2.88 -19.10 0.69
CA CYS A 13 3.86 -19.04 1.77
C CYS A 13 3.96 -20.37 2.53
N ASP A 14 2.82 -21.02 2.80
CA ASP A 14 2.80 -22.34 3.44
C ASP A 14 3.45 -23.42 2.56
N ASP A 15 3.12 -23.45 1.26
CA ASP A 15 3.73 -24.38 0.30
C ASP A 15 5.26 -24.17 0.17
N LEU A 16 5.70 -22.91 0.10
CA LEU A 16 7.12 -22.55 0.06
C LEU A 16 7.85 -22.94 1.36
N SER A 17 7.20 -22.80 2.52
CA SER A 17 7.80 -23.20 3.79
C SER A 17 8.10 -24.70 3.87
N CYS A 18 7.35 -25.52 3.13
CA CYS A 18 7.57 -26.96 3.01
C CYS A 18 8.48 -27.34 1.83
N HIS A 19 8.86 -26.40 0.98
CA HIS A 19 9.67 -26.66 -0.20
C HIS A 19 11.14 -26.91 0.21
N PRO A 20 11.85 -27.88 -0.37
CA PRO A 20 13.24 -28.18 0.03
C PRO A 20 14.25 -27.09 -0.34
N ARG A 21 13.94 -26.27 -1.35
CA ARG A 21 14.77 -25.15 -1.84
C ARG A 21 13.88 -23.96 -2.25
N PRO A 22 13.20 -23.28 -1.31
CA PRO A 22 12.24 -22.22 -1.64
C PRO A 22 12.88 -21.03 -2.36
N GLU A 23 14.16 -20.77 -2.09
CA GLU A 23 14.95 -19.69 -2.70
C GLU A 23 15.19 -19.86 -4.20
N THR A 24 15.05 -21.09 -4.71
CA THR A 24 15.24 -21.40 -6.14
C THR A 24 13.94 -21.48 -6.93
N VAL A 25 12.79 -21.30 -6.28
CA VAL A 25 11.47 -21.42 -6.93
C VAL A 25 11.24 -20.21 -7.84
N GLU A 26 10.97 -20.48 -9.11
CA GLU A 26 10.79 -19.44 -10.14
C GLU A 26 9.47 -19.60 -10.91
N GLY A 27 9.23 -18.65 -11.83
CA GLY A 27 7.91 -18.29 -12.37
C GLY A 27 6.98 -19.44 -12.79
N GLN A 28 7.45 -20.52 -13.40
CA GLN A 28 6.56 -21.64 -13.78
C GLN A 28 6.10 -22.46 -12.58
N GLU A 29 7.01 -22.76 -11.66
CA GLU A 29 6.71 -23.52 -10.45
C GLU A 29 5.85 -22.71 -9.49
N LEU A 30 6.16 -21.43 -9.31
CA LEU A 30 5.34 -20.48 -8.55
C LEU A 30 3.91 -20.38 -9.11
N ARG A 31 3.76 -20.34 -10.44
CA ARG A 31 2.43 -20.38 -11.08
C ARG A 31 1.71 -21.70 -10.81
N ALA A 32 2.41 -22.83 -10.85
CA ALA A 32 1.81 -24.12 -10.54
C ALA A 32 1.30 -24.19 -9.09
N MET A 33 2.06 -23.63 -8.13
CA MET A 33 1.63 -23.48 -6.74
C MET A 33 0.38 -22.59 -6.62
N VAL A 34 0.31 -21.47 -7.34
CA VAL A 34 -0.90 -20.63 -7.38
C VAL A 34 -2.08 -21.45 -7.92
N TRP A 35 -1.91 -22.11 -9.08
CA TRP A 35 -2.97 -22.86 -9.76
C TRP A 35 -3.53 -24.01 -8.93
N LYS A 36 -2.70 -24.67 -8.12
CA LYS A 36 -3.12 -25.69 -7.15
C LYS A 36 -4.23 -25.20 -6.22
N HIS A 37 -4.19 -23.92 -5.82
CA HIS A 37 -5.11 -23.33 -4.84
C HIS A 37 -6.29 -22.55 -5.45
N VAL A 38 -6.24 -22.26 -6.76
CA VAL A 38 -7.31 -21.51 -7.46
C VAL A 38 -8.69 -22.16 -7.31
N PRO A 39 -8.89 -23.48 -7.42
CA PRO A 39 -10.23 -24.08 -7.25
C PRO A 39 -10.84 -23.84 -5.86
N THR A 40 -10.01 -23.75 -4.82
CA THR A 40 -10.47 -23.57 -3.43
C THR A 40 -10.73 -22.10 -3.11
N VAL A 41 -9.99 -21.17 -3.70
CA VAL A 41 -10.10 -19.74 -3.38
C VAL A 41 -11.49 -19.16 -3.66
N GLU A 42 -12.27 -19.77 -4.55
CA GLU A 42 -13.61 -19.30 -4.88
C GLU A 42 -14.55 -19.32 -3.66
N GLN A 43 -14.32 -20.26 -2.74
CA GLN A 43 -15.06 -20.42 -1.48
C GLN A 43 -14.68 -19.36 -0.44
N VAL A 44 -13.52 -18.71 -0.60
CA VAL A 44 -13.04 -17.64 0.28
C VAL A 44 -13.79 -16.35 -0.06
N SER A 45 -14.65 -15.92 0.85
CA SER A 45 -15.51 -14.75 0.67
C SER A 45 -15.28 -13.64 1.69
N ARG A 46 -14.72 -13.95 2.87
CA ARG A 46 -14.59 -13.05 4.02
C ARG A 46 -13.31 -13.30 4.80
N GLU A 47 -13.03 -12.37 5.72
CA GLU A 47 -11.90 -12.43 6.65
C GLU A 47 -11.91 -13.68 7.55
N ASP A 48 -13.08 -14.14 8.01
CA ASP A 48 -13.21 -15.33 8.86
C ASP A 48 -12.69 -16.62 8.20
N CYS A 49 -12.54 -16.62 6.87
CA CYS A 49 -11.94 -17.73 6.12
C CYS A 49 -10.40 -17.69 6.12
N MET A 50 -9.78 -16.66 6.69
CA MET A 50 -8.33 -16.51 6.77
C MET A 50 -7.80 -17.15 8.06
N GLU A 51 -6.90 -18.11 7.89
CA GLU A 51 -6.25 -18.81 8.99
C GLU A 51 -4.79 -18.35 9.11
N ARG A 52 -4.22 -18.49 10.30
CA ARG A 52 -2.78 -18.31 10.50
C ARG A 52 -2.00 -19.36 9.70
N GLY A 53 -1.12 -18.91 8.83
CA GLY A 53 -0.16 -19.75 8.11
C GLY A 53 1.20 -19.82 8.82
N GLN A 54 2.17 -20.43 8.16
CA GLN A 54 3.55 -20.55 8.64
C GLN A 54 4.28 -19.20 8.63
N ALA A 55 4.03 -18.37 7.62
CA ALA A 55 4.67 -17.06 7.46
C ALA A 55 3.68 -15.88 7.44
N THR A 56 2.38 -16.15 7.60
CA THR A 56 1.33 -15.12 7.54
C THR A 56 0.41 -15.19 8.75
N ILE A 57 0.08 -14.02 9.30
CA ILE A 57 -0.84 -13.88 10.42
C ILE A 57 -1.91 -12.87 10.00
N PRO A 58 -3.15 -13.30 9.76
CA PRO A 58 -4.26 -12.38 9.53
C PRO A 58 -4.44 -11.46 10.74
N LEU A 59 -4.85 -10.20 10.50
CA LEU A 59 -5.12 -9.22 11.55
C LEU A 59 -6.64 -9.13 11.77
N PRO A 60 -7.20 -9.75 12.83
CA PRO A 60 -8.65 -9.84 13.01
C PRO A 60 -9.30 -8.47 13.16
N GLY A 61 -10.40 -8.25 12.44
CA GLY A 61 -11.20 -7.03 12.50
C GLY A 61 -10.71 -5.90 11.59
N ILE A 62 -9.78 -6.19 10.67
CA ILE A 62 -9.34 -5.22 9.65
C ILE A 62 -9.89 -5.66 8.28
N ASP A 63 -11.03 -5.07 7.91
CA ASP A 63 -11.76 -5.36 6.67
C ASP A 63 -11.59 -4.30 5.57
N ILE A 64 -10.77 -3.28 5.83
CA ILE A 64 -10.46 -2.20 4.90
C ILE A 64 -8.99 -2.27 4.49
N PRO A 65 -8.67 -2.31 3.19
CA PRO A 65 -7.29 -2.35 2.70
C PRO A 65 -6.66 -0.95 2.74
N TYR A 66 -6.35 -0.45 3.94
CA TYR A 66 -5.66 0.82 4.13
C TYR A 66 -4.33 0.86 3.36
N HIS A 67 -3.94 2.06 2.93
CA HIS A 67 -2.73 2.30 2.12
C HIS A 67 -2.71 1.59 0.75
N SER A 68 -3.78 0.90 0.35
CA SER A 68 -3.93 0.31 -0.98
C SER A 68 -4.47 1.32 -1.99
N THR A 69 -4.16 1.10 -3.26
CA THR A 69 -4.78 1.81 -4.39
C THR A 69 -6.28 1.57 -4.49
N MET A 70 -6.81 0.55 -3.80
CA MET A 70 -8.25 0.29 -3.69
C MET A 70 -9.02 1.46 -3.06
N LEU A 71 -8.38 2.24 -2.19
CA LEU A 71 -9.00 3.42 -1.56
C LEU A 71 -8.74 4.71 -2.34
N ARG A 72 -8.14 4.64 -3.54
CA ARG A 72 -7.80 5.83 -4.33
C ARG A 72 -9.02 6.69 -4.68
N GLY A 73 -10.19 6.07 -4.87
CA GLY A 73 -11.45 6.77 -5.13
C GLY A 73 -11.88 7.71 -4.00
N GLU A 74 -11.53 7.38 -2.75
CA GLU A 74 -11.93 8.12 -1.55
C GLU A 74 -10.96 9.27 -1.21
N ILE A 75 -9.89 9.46 -2.00
CA ILE A 75 -8.83 10.42 -1.68
C ILE A 75 -9.26 11.87 -1.94
N GLU A 76 -10.09 12.17 -2.94
CA GLU A 76 -10.52 13.55 -3.19
C GLU A 76 -11.44 14.08 -2.08
N PRO A 77 -12.49 13.37 -1.64
CA PRO A 77 -13.30 13.81 -0.50
C PRO A 77 -12.47 13.99 0.78
N TYR A 78 -11.51 13.10 1.04
CA TYR A 78 -10.64 13.22 2.21
C TYR A 78 -9.72 14.45 2.12
N ARG A 79 -9.25 14.79 0.90
CA ARG A 79 -8.46 16.00 0.66
C ARG A 79 -9.26 17.27 0.91
N GLU A 80 -10.51 17.32 0.43
CA GLU A 80 -11.43 18.44 0.69
C GLU A 80 -11.62 18.62 2.20
N TYR A 81 -11.93 17.52 2.91
CA TYR A 81 -12.04 17.52 4.36
C TYR A 81 -10.79 18.08 5.05
N LEU A 82 -9.58 17.64 4.65
CA LEU A 82 -8.35 18.16 5.23
C LEU A 82 -8.14 19.66 4.94
N SER A 83 -8.53 20.13 3.75
CA SER A 83 -8.39 21.54 3.38
C SER A 83 -9.24 22.49 4.22
N GLU A 84 -10.38 22.01 4.71
CA GLU A 84 -11.24 22.76 5.64
C GLU A 84 -10.70 22.76 7.08
N ARG A 85 -9.96 21.71 7.46
CA ARG A 85 -9.48 21.50 8.84
C ARG A 85 -8.09 22.05 9.08
N ILE A 86 -7.22 22.02 8.07
CA ILE A 86 -5.84 22.51 8.16
C ILE A 86 -5.81 23.97 7.70
N LYS A 87 -5.73 24.89 8.65
CA LYS A 87 -5.58 26.31 8.34
C LYS A 87 -4.13 26.61 7.95
N VAL A 88 -3.94 27.26 6.82
CA VAL A 88 -2.60 27.59 6.30
C VAL A 88 -1.75 28.36 7.31
N GLY A 89 -2.36 29.27 8.09
CA GLY A 89 -1.66 30.05 9.11
C GLY A 89 -1.12 29.25 10.30
N ASP A 90 -1.64 28.03 10.52
CA ASP A 90 -1.19 27.16 11.61
C ASP A 90 0.00 26.26 11.17
N VAL A 91 0.30 26.20 9.88
CA VAL A 91 1.40 25.39 9.34
C VAL A 91 2.72 26.14 9.47
N LYS A 92 3.66 25.59 10.24
CA LYS A 92 5.01 26.15 10.43
C LYS A 92 6.06 25.29 9.72
N PRO A 93 6.54 25.69 8.52
CA PRO A 93 7.48 24.88 7.74
C PRO A 93 8.78 24.56 8.49
N CYS A 94 9.27 25.48 9.33
CA CYS A 94 10.49 25.29 10.13
C CYS A 94 10.40 24.16 11.16
N GLU A 95 9.20 23.74 11.55
CA GLU A 95 8.98 22.60 12.45
C GLU A 95 8.92 21.27 11.67
N LEU A 96 8.73 21.32 10.35
CA LEU A 96 8.55 20.14 9.49
C LEU A 96 9.78 19.82 8.65
N VAL A 97 10.41 20.84 8.05
CA VAL A 97 11.53 20.66 7.11
C VAL A 97 12.71 20.00 7.82
N GLY A 98 13.17 18.88 7.26
CA GLY A 98 14.26 18.07 7.81
C GLY A 98 13.92 17.30 9.10
N ARG A 99 12.71 17.45 9.65
CA ARG A 99 12.31 16.86 10.95
C ARG A 99 11.21 15.84 10.82
N TRP A 100 10.21 16.12 9.98
CA TRP A 100 9.10 15.20 9.72
C TRP A 100 9.49 14.23 8.59
N ILE A 101 9.26 12.93 8.78
CA ILE A 101 9.46 11.90 7.76
C ILE A 101 8.09 11.32 7.38
N PRO A 102 7.52 11.67 6.21
CA PRO A 102 6.22 11.17 5.81
C PRO A 102 6.30 9.72 5.31
N ASN A 103 5.29 8.91 5.65
CA ASN A 103 5.20 7.50 5.22
C ASN A 103 5.19 7.31 3.69
N VAL A 104 4.73 8.32 2.92
CA VAL A 104 4.59 8.21 1.46
C VAL A 104 5.94 8.08 0.75
N VAL A 105 6.96 8.80 1.20
CA VAL A 105 8.29 8.83 0.56
C VAL A 105 9.41 8.30 1.47
N GLY A 106 9.19 8.23 2.80
CA GLY A 106 10.19 7.72 3.74
C GLY A 106 11.46 8.58 3.83
N GLN A 107 11.39 9.86 3.43
CA GLN A 107 12.51 10.81 3.45
C GLN A 107 12.15 12.05 4.28
N PRO A 108 13.14 12.76 4.86
CA PRO A 108 12.88 14.02 5.56
C PRO A 108 12.16 15.02 4.66
N PHE A 109 11.08 15.61 5.19
CA PHE A 109 10.25 16.57 4.47
C PHE A 109 11.08 17.77 4.01
N SER A 110 10.85 18.22 2.77
CA SER A 110 11.40 19.45 2.23
C SER A 110 10.35 20.17 1.37
N VAL A 111 10.54 21.47 1.19
CA VAL A 111 9.76 22.32 0.27
C VAL A 111 10.48 22.53 -1.07
N ASP A 112 11.66 21.93 -1.25
CA ASP A 112 12.44 22.03 -2.47
C ASP A 112 11.71 21.38 -3.66
N LYS A 113 11.96 21.92 -4.85
CA LYS A 113 11.38 21.42 -6.11
C LYS A 113 11.66 19.93 -6.32
N SER A 114 12.86 19.45 -5.98
CA SER A 114 13.24 18.03 -6.08
C SER A 114 12.38 17.13 -5.19
N TYR A 115 12.06 17.58 -3.98
CA TYR A 115 11.19 16.86 -3.06
C TYR A 115 9.74 16.81 -3.58
N VAL A 116 9.23 17.94 -4.09
CA VAL A 116 7.89 17.98 -4.71
C VAL A 116 7.82 17.06 -5.95
N GLN A 117 8.88 17.02 -6.77
CA GLN A 117 8.99 16.11 -7.91
C GLN A 117 8.97 14.64 -7.48
N LEU A 118 9.70 14.29 -6.41
CA LEU A 118 9.69 12.95 -5.83
C LEU A 118 8.27 12.53 -5.41
N VAL A 119 7.59 13.37 -4.62
CA VAL A 119 6.23 13.07 -4.15
C VAL A 119 5.26 12.95 -5.32
N HIS A 120 5.36 13.83 -6.33
CA HIS A 120 4.55 13.75 -7.54
C HIS A 120 4.80 12.43 -8.30
N GLY A 121 6.06 12.01 -8.44
CA GLY A 121 6.42 10.76 -9.15
C GLY A 121 5.80 9.51 -8.53
N ILE A 122 5.68 9.46 -7.20
CA ILE A 122 5.04 8.34 -6.48
C ILE A 122 3.51 8.44 -6.51
N THR A 123 2.97 9.64 -6.34
CA THR A 123 1.52 9.81 -6.10
C THR A 123 0.71 10.06 -7.36
N GLY A 124 1.32 10.60 -8.43
CA GLY A 124 0.61 11.07 -9.61
C GLY A 124 -0.34 12.24 -9.33
N SER A 125 -0.12 13.00 -8.25
CA SER A 125 -1.05 14.05 -7.81
C SER A 125 -1.15 15.20 -8.82
N PRO A 126 -2.34 15.49 -9.37
CA PRO A 126 -2.50 16.61 -10.31
C PRO A 126 -2.22 17.97 -9.66
N ARG A 127 -2.46 18.12 -8.35
CA ARG A 127 -2.16 19.37 -7.63
C ARG A 127 -0.67 19.61 -7.51
N LEU A 128 0.12 18.57 -7.25
CA LEU A 128 1.58 18.68 -7.24
C LEU A 128 2.13 18.93 -8.64
N HIS A 129 1.50 18.35 -9.67
CA HIS A 129 1.84 18.66 -11.06
C HIS A 129 1.69 20.16 -11.35
N SER A 130 0.53 20.75 -11.01
CA SER A 130 0.30 22.19 -11.17
C SER A 130 1.27 23.04 -10.35
N LEU A 131 1.57 22.64 -9.11
CA LEU A 131 2.56 23.34 -8.26
C LEU A 131 3.95 23.34 -8.92
N LEU A 132 4.40 22.21 -9.45
CA LEU A 132 5.70 22.10 -10.12
C LEU A 132 5.83 22.99 -11.35
N GLN A 133 4.72 23.23 -12.06
CA GLN A 133 4.69 24.18 -13.20
C GLN A 133 4.85 25.64 -12.75
N GLN A 134 4.46 25.96 -11.52
CA GLN A 134 4.59 27.31 -10.94
C GLN A 134 5.94 27.53 -10.26
N MET A 135 6.60 26.47 -9.82
CA MET A 135 7.96 26.50 -9.27
C MET A 135 8.97 26.61 -10.42
N ALA A 136 9.06 27.78 -11.08
CA ALA A 136 10.09 28.06 -12.08
C ALA A 136 11.47 28.03 -11.43
#